data_AF-A0A9D8PVM4-F1
#
_entry.id   AF-A0A9D8PVM4-F1
#
_cell.length_a   1.000
_cell.length_b   1.000
_cell.length_c   1.000
_cell.angle_alpha   90.00
_cell.angle_beta   90.00
_cell.angle_gamma   90.00
#
_symmetry.space_group_name_H-M   'P 1'
#
loop_
_entity.id
_entity.type
_entity.pdbx_description
1 polymer ?
#
loop_
_entity_poly.entity_id
_entity_poly.type
_entity_poly.pdbx_seq_one_letter_code
_entity_poly.pdbx_strand_id
1 'polypeptide(L)'
;KILCQGRGSAANTSVCFCLGITEVDPQKHQLLFERFMSPERDEPPDIDVDFEHSRREEVMQHIYEKYSRERAGIAATVITYRTRSAVREVGKVFGLSDDTIGALASTTWGWTSEGVQEEHARRAGLDPKEATMRQVLKLSKELIGFPRHLSQHVGGFVITRDRLDESVPVMNAAMEDRTHIEWDKDDLDAVGMMKVDVLALGMLSCIRRAFDFMEKHYGHKETLASLRQGKKDSDHGQEDPAVYDMLCRADSLGVFQVESRAQMSMLPRLQPREFYDLVIEVAIVRPGPIQGDMVHPYLKRRENREGVTYPKPGPGHDQDELKRVLFRTLGVPLFQEQAMKIAMVAAEFSAADADKLRRAMATFKRSGTIGNFHQKMVDGMVRRGYDRDFAERCFKQIEGFGEYGFPESHAASFALLVYASSWLKCHYPDVFCAALLNAQPMGFYAPAQIVRDAREHGVEVRAPDVNASDWDCTLEGEVDAPPQSPSATAPPFHGGATSVAQAVPPRFLPCEAGEGDRAERGGGGALLKRLHPRHASMRDAIWSTHAVRLGLRQIKGLSEKDAEAVMEHRGKSYDSVRDLWLRTGLKPSSIERLADADAFRSL
;
A
#
# COMPACT_ATOMS: atom_id res chain seq x y z
N LYS A 1 12.94 15.47 -10.09
CA LYS A 1 11.68 14.86 -10.60
C LYS A 1 10.86 14.45 -9.39
N ILE A 2 9.55 14.71 -9.35
CA ILE A 2 8.63 14.09 -8.38
C ILE A 2 8.31 12.68 -8.89
N LEU A 3 8.33 11.66 -8.03
CA LEU A 3 7.80 10.34 -8.38
C LEU A 3 6.28 10.39 -8.42
N CYS A 4 5.73 9.86 -9.51
CA CYS A 4 4.30 9.69 -9.69
C CYS A 4 3.99 8.31 -10.26
N GLN A 5 2.76 7.85 -10.07
CA GLN A 5 2.25 6.59 -10.60
C GLN A 5 0.82 6.80 -11.09
N GLY A 6 0.61 6.69 -12.41
CA GLY A 6 -0.73 6.62 -13.00
C GLY A 6 -1.43 5.32 -12.61
N ARG A 7 -2.72 5.42 -12.31
CA ARG A 7 -3.56 4.29 -11.86
C ARG A 7 -4.88 4.24 -12.64
N GLY A 8 -5.76 3.30 -12.28
CA GLY A 8 -7.05 3.14 -12.95
C GLY A 8 -6.87 2.73 -14.41
N SER A 9 -7.75 3.21 -15.30
CA SER A 9 -7.69 2.86 -16.72
C SER A 9 -6.57 3.56 -17.50
N ALA A 10 -5.90 4.57 -16.94
CA ALA A 10 -4.75 5.23 -17.57
C ALA A 10 -3.58 4.26 -17.86
N ALA A 11 -3.48 3.15 -17.13
CA ALA A 11 -2.51 2.09 -17.41
C ALA A 11 -2.83 1.26 -18.68
N ASN A 12 -4.00 1.44 -19.31
CA ASN A 12 -4.43 0.66 -20.48
C ASN A 12 -4.00 1.29 -21.82
N THR A 13 -3.33 2.45 -21.81
CA THR A 13 -3.02 3.21 -23.02
C THR A 13 -1.52 3.45 -23.18
N SER A 14 -1.01 3.08 -24.36
CA SER A 14 0.39 3.32 -24.75
C SER A 14 0.74 4.80 -24.77
N VAL A 15 -0.25 5.71 -24.90
CA VAL A 15 -0.03 7.15 -24.86
C VAL A 15 0.39 7.60 -23.46
N CYS A 16 -0.31 7.16 -22.41
CA CYS A 16 0.10 7.48 -21.03
C CYS A 16 1.44 6.85 -20.66
N PHE A 17 1.76 5.67 -21.21
CA PHE A 17 3.07 5.05 -21.05
C PHE A 17 4.19 5.88 -21.71
N CYS A 18 4.04 6.22 -22.99
CA CYS A 18 5.03 7.04 -23.72
C CYS A 18 5.18 8.46 -23.15
N LEU A 19 4.14 9.02 -22.51
CA LEU A 19 4.20 10.31 -21.82
C LEU A 19 4.77 10.22 -20.39
N GLY A 20 5.07 9.02 -19.88
CA GLY A 20 5.57 8.82 -18.51
C GLY A 20 4.53 9.10 -17.42
N ILE A 21 3.23 9.02 -17.75
CA ILE A 21 2.11 9.10 -16.79
C ILE A 21 1.97 7.75 -16.06
N THR A 22 2.29 6.64 -16.74
CA THR A 22 2.33 5.30 -16.15
C THR A 22 3.61 4.58 -16.56
N GLU A 23 4.22 3.84 -15.63
CA GLU A 23 5.37 2.96 -15.88
C GLU A 23 4.92 1.53 -16.28
N VAL A 24 3.60 1.28 -16.37
CA VAL A 24 3.03 -0.01 -16.82
C VAL A 24 2.99 -0.05 -18.35
N ASP A 25 3.74 -0.99 -18.92
CA ASP A 25 3.77 -1.28 -20.36
C ASP A 25 2.51 -2.08 -20.80
N PRO A 26 1.58 -1.48 -21.57
CA PRO A 26 0.35 -2.15 -21.96
C PRO A 26 0.54 -3.24 -23.02
N GLN A 27 1.72 -3.41 -23.62
CA GLN A 27 1.97 -4.55 -24.52
C GLN A 27 2.20 -5.86 -23.74
N LYS A 28 2.67 -5.78 -22.49
CA LYS A 28 2.93 -6.93 -21.61
C LYS A 28 1.70 -7.42 -20.83
N HIS A 29 0.58 -6.71 -20.92
CA HIS A 29 -0.66 -7.01 -20.20
C HIS A 29 -1.84 -6.89 -21.16
N GLN A 30 -2.76 -7.87 -21.18
CA GLN A 30 -3.94 -7.82 -22.05
C GLN A 30 -5.03 -6.86 -21.49
N LEU A 31 -4.68 -5.60 -21.31
CA LEU A 31 -5.57 -4.58 -20.74
C LEU A 31 -6.66 -4.16 -21.75
N LEU A 32 -7.85 -3.86 -21.26
CA LEU A 32 -9.01 -3.50 -22.08
C LEU A 32 -9.01 -2.00 -22.39
N PHE A 33 -8.66 -1.59 -23.62
CA PHE A 33 -8.55 -0.16 -23.98
C PHE A 33 -9.90 0.58 -23.87
N GLU A 34 -11.01 -0.12 -24.14
CA GLU A 34 -12.39 0.37 -24.06
C GLU A 34 -12.73 0.89 -22.65
N ARG A 35 -12.03 0.38 -21.62
CA ARG A 35 -12.12 0.89 -20.24
C ARG A 35 -11.51 2.29 -20.10
N PHE A 36 -10.44 2.60 -20.84
CA PHE A 36 -9.85 3.93 -20.89
C PHE A 36 -10.70 4.89 -21.73
N MET A 37 -11.06 4.50 -22.95
CA MET A 37 -11.87 5.32 -23.85
C MET A 37 -12.73 4.43 -24.76
N SER A 38 -14.02 4.74 -24.90
CA SER A 38 -14.96 4.03 -25.77
C SER A 38 -15.67 5.01 -26.71
N PRO A 39 -15.82 4.71 -28.02
CA PRO A 39 -16.57 5.55 -28.96
C PRO A 39 -18.05 5.73 -28.59
N GLU A 40 -18.61 4.80 -27.82
CA GLU A 40 -20.01 4.86 -27.35
C GLU A 40 -20.18 5.69 -26.07
N ARG A 41 -19.10 6.26 -25.53
CA ARG A 41 -19.08 6.97 -24.25
C ARG A 41 -18.68 8.43 -24.44
N ASP A 42 -19.65 9.32 -24.35
CA ASP A 42 -19.44 10.78 -24.32
C ASP A 42 -19.03 11.26 -22.91
N GLU A 43 -17.97 10.65 -22.37
CA GLU A 43 -17.39 10.99 -21.06
C GLU A 43 -15.86 11.10 -21.21
N PRO A 44 -15.22 12.16 -20.69
CA PRO A 44 -13.78 12.32 -20.77
C PRO A 44 -13.03 11.18 -20.06
N PRO A 45 -11.82 10.80 -20.51
CA PRO A 45 -11.02 9.80 -19.84
C PRO A 45 -10.52 10.30 -18.48
N ASP A 46 -10.78 9.53 -17.42
CA ASP A 46 -10.34 9.84 -16.06
C ASP A 46 -8.88 9.40 -15.88
N ILE A 47 -7.97 10.34 -15.57
CA ILE A 47 -6.53 10.11 -15.42
C ILE A 47 -6.12 10.43 -13.98
N ASP A 48 -6.26 9.42 -13.13
CA ASP A 48 -5.75 9.45 -11.76
C ASP A 48 -4.23 9.31 -11.72
N VAL A 49 -3.56 10.17 -10.95
CA VAL A 49 -2.12 10.10 -10.70
C VAL A 49 -1.84 10.21 -9.20
N ASP A 50 -1.17 9.21 -8.64
CA ASP A 50 -0.63 9.25 -7.29
C ASP A 50 0.75 9.94 -7.29
N PHE A 51 1.00 10.83 -6.32
CA PHE A 51 2.26 11.56 -6.14
C PHE A 51 2.91 11.26 -4.78
N GLU A 52 4.18 11.63 -4.61
CA GLU A 52 4.85 11.65 -3.30
C GLU A 52 4.04 12.46 -2.27
N HIS A 53 3.67 11.84 -1.14
CA HIS A 53 2.93 12.52 -0.08
C HIS A 53 3.66 13.75 0.48
N SER A 54 4.99 13.69 0.65
CA SER A 54 5.78 14.81 1.18
C SER A 54 5.90 15.99 0.21
N ARG A 55 5.61 15.80 -1.08
CA ARG A 55 5.69 16.85 -2.12
C ARG A 55 4.33 17.18 -2.73
N ARG A 56 3.25 16.67 -2.14
CA ARG A 56 1.89 16.93 -2.61
C ARG A 56 1.59 18.43 -2.71
N GLU A 57 2.07 19.23 -1.75
CA GLU A 57 1.82 20.68 -1.77
C GLU A 57 2.48 21.38 -2.95
N GLU A 58 3.68 20.97 -3.33
CA GLU A 58 4.36 21.47 -4.53
C GLU A 58 3.52 21.23 -5.80
N VAL A 59 2.85 20.07 -5.89
CA VAL A 59 1.94 19.75 -7.00
C VAL A 59 0.66 20.59 -6.95
N MET A 60 0.09 20.80 -5.76
CA MET A 60 -1.11 21.61 -5.58
C MET A 60 -0.86 23.10 -5.91
N GLN A 61 0.26 23.65 -5.44
CA GLN A 61 0.68 25.01 -5.76
C GLN A 61 1.03 25.17 -7.25
N HIS A 62 1.68 24.18 -7.87
CA HIS A 62 1.91 24.20 -9.32
C HIS A 62 0.61 24.27 -10.14
N ILE A 63 -0.47 23.64 -9.68
CA ILE A 63 -1.80 23.75 -10.33
C ILE A 63 -2.35 25.18 -10.18
N TYR A 64 -2.26 25.77 -8.99
CA TYR A 64 -2.69 27.16 -8.76
C TYR A 64 -1.86 28.18 -9.56
N GLU A 65 -0.54 28.02 -9.64
CA GLU A 65 0.35 28.86 -10.46
C GLU A 65 0.00 28.76 -11.95
N LYS A 66 -0.25 27.54 -12.44
CA LYS A 66 -0.48 27.28 -13.87
C LYS A 66 -1.88 27.67 -14.35
N TYR A 67 -2.91 27.51 -13.52
CA TYR A 67 -4.31 27.73 -13.90
C TYR A 67 -4.95 28.96 -13.22
N SER A 68 -4.27 29.62 -12.30
CA SER A 68 -4.78 30.64 -11.37
C SER A 68 -5.73 30.10 -10.29
N ARG A 69 -5.63 30.67 -9.08
CA ARG A 69 -6.59 30.47 -7.97
C ARG A 69 -8.01 30.93 -8.30
N GLU A 70 -8.18 31.74 -9.34
CA GLU A 70 -9.50 32.13 -9.86
C GLU A 70 -10.18 31.02 -10.68
N ARG A 71 -9.44 30.01 -11.16
CA ARG A 71 -9.95 28.95 -12.05
C ARG A 71 -9.64 27.53 -11.58
N ALA A 72 -8.83 27.39 -10.54
CA ALA A 72 -8.55 26.12 -9.87
C ALA A 72 -8.94 26.22 -8.39
N GLY A 73 -9.48 25.13 -7.85
CA GLY A 73 -9.91 25.04 -6.46
C GLY A 73 -10.03 23.59 -5.99
N ILE A 74 -9.96 23.38 -4.68
CA ILE A 74 -10.13 22.05 -4.07
C ILE A 74 -11.64 21.78 -3.90
N ALA A 75 -12.10 20.59 -4.26
CA ALA A 75 -13.49 20.16 -4.04
C ALA A 75 -13.81 20.05 -2.53
N ALA A 76 -15.08 20.19 -2.17
CA ALA A 76 -15.54 19.91 -0.82
C ALA A 76 -15.56 18.41 -0.51
N THR A 77 -15.76 18.10 0.76
CA THR A 77 -16.23 16.80 1.24
C THR A 77 -17.28 17.05 2.29
N VAL A 78 -18.53 16.67 2.01
CA VAL A 78 -19.63 16.82 2.96
C VAL A 78 -19.51 15.76 4.05
N ILE A 79 -19.06 16.18 5.25
CA ILE A 79 -18.97 15.27 6.39
C ILE A 79 -20.36 15.11 7.00
N THR A 80 -20.94 13.93 6.86
CA THR A 80 -22.24 13.56 7.43
C THR A 80 -22.10 12.84 8.78
N TYR A 81 -23.13 12.91 9.61
CA TYR A 81 -23.22 12.13 10.84
C TYR A 81 -23.25 10.63 10.50
N ARG A 82 -22.23 9.90 10.96
CA ARG A 82 -22.18 8.44 11.00
C ARG A 82 -22.57 7.94 12.39
N THR A 83 -22.91 6.66 12.51
CA THR A 83 -23.45 6.04 13.73
C THR A 83 -22.72 6.42 15.02
N ARG A 84 -21.38 6.30 15.06
CA ARG A 84 -20.59 6.68 16.25
C ARG A 84 -20.64 8.17 16.59
N SER A 85 -20.65 9.05 15.58
CA SER A 85 -20.75 10.50 15.79
C SER A 85 -22.16 10.94 16.19
N ALA A 86 -23.20 10.33 15.61
CA ALA A 86 -24.59 10.63 15.95
C ALA A 86 -24.88 10.29 17.42
N VAL A 87 -24.49 9.09 17.85
CA VAL A 87 -24.61 8.63 19.25
C VAL A 87 -23.82 9.52 20.21
N ARG A 88 -22.64 10.01 19.80
CA ARG A 88 -21.83 10.93 20.61
C ARG A 88 -22.51 12.26 20.83
N GLU A 89 -23.01 12.92 19.79
CA GLU A 89 -23.64 14.23 19.95
C GLU A 89 -25.02 14.14 20.59
N VAL A 90 -25.85 13.16 20.21
CA VAL A 90 -27.15 12.92 20.87
C VAL A 90 -26.96 12.53 22.33
N GLY A 91 -26.03 11.64 22.65
CA GLY A 91 -25.74 11.23 24.02
C GLY A 91 -25.35 12.40 24.94
N LYS A 92 -24.52 13.33 24.47
CA LYS A 92 -24.17 14.56 25.20
C LYS A 92 -25.40 15.43 25.47
N VAL A 93 -26.26 15.63 24.47
CA VAL A 93 -27.48 16.45 24.60
C VAL A 93 -28.46 15.86 25.62
N PHE A 94 -28.52 14.53 25.73
CA PHE A 94 -29.31 13.82 26.74
C PHE A 94 -28.58 13.66 28.10
N GLY A 95 -27.39 14.24 28.28
CA GLY A 95 -26.66 14.23 29.55
C GLY A 95 -26.00 12.89 29.91
N LEU A 96 -25.77 12.00 28.94
CA LEU A 96 -25.02 10.76 29.19
C LEU A 96 -23.53 11.07 29.49
N SER A 97 -22.90 10.28 30.36
CA SER A 97 -21.47 10.42 30.64
C SER A 97 -20.61 10.00 29.44
N ASP A 98 -19.40 10.55 29.33
CA ASP A 98 -18.45 10.19 28.27
C ASP A 98 -18.11 8.69 28.26
N ASP A 99 -18.10 8.03 29.42
CA ASP A 99 -17.93 6.57 29.52
C ASP A 99 -19.11 5.81 28.90
N THR A 100 -20.34 6.24 29.19
CA THR A 100 -21.58 5.65 28.64
C THR A 100 -21.61 5.82 27.12
N ILE A 101 -21.27 7.02 26.65
CA ILE A 101 -21.17 7.36 25.23
C ILE A 101 -20.04 6.57 24.56
N GLY A 102 -18.91 6.41 25.24
CA GLY A 102 -17.77 5.60 24.81
C GLY A 102 -18.16 4.14 24.62
N ALA A 103 -18.85 3.54 25.60
CA ALA A 103 -19.36 2.18 25.54
C ALA A 103 -20.32 1.99 24.35
N LEU A 104 -21.34 2.85 24.20
CA LEU A 104 -22.29 2.82 23.08
C LEU A 104 -21.62 3.00 21.70
N ALA A 105 -20.63 3.88 21.59
CA ALA A 105 -19.90 4.08 20.34
C ALA A 105 -18.91 2.95 20.03
N SER A 106 -18.42 2.22 21.05
CA SER A 106 -17.49 1.09 20.87
C SER A 106 -18.17 -0.20 20.43
N THR A 107 -19.41 -0.44 20.87
CA THR A 107 -20.18 -1.66 20.54
C THR A 107 -20.66 -1.71 19.09
N THR A 108 -20.67 -0.58 18.37
CA THR A 108 -20.91 -0.56 16.93
C THR A 108 -19.64 -0.85 16.15
N TRP A 109 -19.58 -2.03 15.54
CA TRP A 109 -18.59 -2.46 14.56
C TRP A 109 -19.17 -2.44 13.15
N GLY A 110 -18.42 -1.89 12.18
CA GLY A 110 -18.79 -1.87 10.77
C GLY A 110 -19.48 -0.59 10.28
N TRP A 111 -19.72 -0.54 8.96
CA TRP A 111 -20.31 0.59 8.23
C TRP A 111 -21.84 0.52 8.18
N THR A 112 -22.51 0.19 9.28
CA THR A 112 -23.98 0.06 9.31
C THR A 112 -24.65 1.43 9.38
N SER A 113 -25.51 1.72 8.39
CA SER A 113 -26.42 2.88 8.38
C SER A 113 -27.64 2.70 9.28
N GLU A 114 -27.84 1.50 9.85
CA GLU A 114 -29.04 1.14 10.62
C GLU A 114 -29.08 1.72 12.05
N GLY A 115 -27.96 2.27 12.52
CA GLY A 115 -27.80 2.82 13.88
C GLY A 115 -27.22 1.84 14.89
N VAL A 116 -27.32 2.20 16.19
CA VAL A 116 -27.03 1.29 17.30
C VAL A 116 -28.24 0.42 17.53
N GLN A 117 -28.09 -0.89 17.35
CA GLN A 117 -29.15 -1.86 17.64
C GLN A 117 -29.36 -2.00 19.16
N GLU A 118 -30.58 -2.33 19.60
CA GLU A 118 -30.89 -2.50 21.04
C GLU A 118 -29.95 -3.48 21.75
N GLU A 119 -29.50 -4.53 21.06
CA GLU A 119 -28.57 -5.52 21.61
C GLU A 119 -27.22 -4.89 21.99
N HIS A 120 -26.74 -3.93 21.21
CA HIS A 120 -25.50 -3.20 21.50
C HIS A 120 -25.62 -2.32 22.75
N ALA A 121 -26.80 -1.72 22.98
CA ALA A 121 -27.09 -1.00 24.22
C ALA A 121 -27.11 -1.96 25.43
N ARG A 122 -27.78 -3.12 25.32
CA ARG A 122 -27.79 -4.14 26.38
C ARG A 122 -26.38 -4.65 26.72
N ARG A 123 -25.53 -4.87 25.70
CA ARG A 123 -24.12 -5.26 25.86
C ARG A 123 -23.27 -4.17 26.54
N ALA A 124 -23.66 -2.89 26.42
CA ALA A 124 -23.05 -1.79 27.16
C ALA A 124 -23.60 -1.63 28.60
N GLY A 125 -24.46 -2.54 29.07
CA GLY A 125 -25.07 -2.48 30.41
C GLY A 125 -26.28 -1.54 30.51
N LEU A 126 -26.82 -1.08 29.38
CA LEU A 126 -27.89 -0.07 29.33
C LEU A 126 -29.22 -0.73 28.94
N ASP A 127 -30.32 -0.34 29.58
CA ASP A 127 -31.65 -0.82 29.20
C ASP A 127 -32.18 -0.03 28.00
N PRO A 128 -32.31 -0.63 26.80
CA PRO A 128 -32.88 0.05 25.64
C PRO A 128 -34.37 0.38 25.79
N LYS A 129 -35.05 -0.10 26.85
CA LYS A 129 -36.45 0.26 27.15
C LYS A 129 -36.58 1.53 28.00
N GLU A 130 -35.50 1.98 28.64
CA GLU A 130 -35.48 3.25 29.38
C GLU A 130 -35.92 4.40 28.46
N ALA A 131 -36.67 5.37 28.98
CA ALA A 131 -37.22 6.47 28.16
C ALA A 131 -36.10 7.30 27.50
N THR A 132 -35.05 7.61 28.25
CA THR A 132 -33.84 8.31 27.78
C THR A 132 -33.15 7.52 26.68
N MET A 133 -32.86 6.24 26.92
CA MET A 133 -32.13 5.39 25.98
C MET A 133 -32.90 5.17 24.68
N ARG A 134 -34.23 4.99 24.74
CA ARG A 134 -35.08 4.92 23.54
C ARG A 134 -34.98 6.17 22.67
N GLN A 135 -34.98 7.35 23.27
CA GLN A 135 -34.82 8.60 22.52
C GLN A 135 -33.40 8.77 21.98
N VAL A 136 -32.37 8.45 22.76
CA VAL A 136 -30.99 8.48 22.28
C VAL A 136 -30.79 7.58 21.07
N LEU A 137 -31.27 6.33 21.11
CA LEU A 137 -31.18 5.39 19.99
C LEU A 137 -32.00 5.87 18.77
N LYS A 138 -33.22 6.35 18.98
CA LYS A 138 -34.10 6.86 17.91
C LYS A 138 -33.48 8.08 17.22
N LEU A 139 -33.14 9.12 17.97
CA LEU A 139 -32.62 10.38 17.43
C LEU A 139 -31.22 10.20 16.83
N SER A 140 -30.40 9.30 17.40
CA SER A 140 -29.12 8.92 16.75
C SER A 140 -29.34 8.28 15.39
N LYS A 141 -30.42 7.51 15.20
CA LYS A 141 -30.76 6.91 13.91
C LYS A 141 -31.30 7.93 12.92
N GLU A 142 -32.17 8.83 13.37
CA GLU A 142 -32.70 9.93 12.54
C GLU A 142 -31.59 10.91 12.10
N LEU A 143 -30.58 11.14 12.93
CA LEU A 143 -29.45 12.02 12.62
C LEU A 143 -28.44 11.41 11.63
N ILE A 144 -28.41 10.08 11.42
CA ILE A 144 -27.47 9.46 10.47
C ILE A 144 -27.72 9.96 9.05
N GLY A 145 -26.65 10.42 8.39
CA GLY A 145 -26.70 10.97 7.04
C GLY A 145 -26.94 12.49 6.97
N PHE A 146 -27.36 13.15 8.06
CA PHE A 146 -27.43 14.62 8.09
C PHE A 146 -26.03 15.24 7.90
N PRO A 147 -25.90 16.36 7.17
CA PRO A 147 -24.64 17.08 7.05
C PRO A 147 -24.24 17.67 8.41
N ARG A 148 -22.93 17.62 8.71
CA ARG A 148 -22.34 18.15 9.95
C ARG A 148 -21.48 19.38 9.69
N HIS A 149 -20.61 19.32 8.67
CA HIS A 149 -19.75 20.41 8.20
C HIS A 149 -19.14 20.06 6.85
N LEU A 150 -18.69 21.07 6.11
CA LEU A 150 -17.82 20.89 4.97
C LEU A 150 -16.37 20.65 5.43
N SER A 151 -15.64 19.82 4.70
CA SER A 151 -14.20 19.66 4.79
C SER A 151 -13.59 19.76 3.38
N GLN A 152 -12.26 19.80 3.29
CA GLN A 152 -11.55 19.82 2.00
C GLN A 152 -11.35 18.39 1.47
N HIS A 153 -11.58 18.16 0.17
CA HIS A 153 -11.31 16.85 -0.43
C HIS A 153 -9.82 16.51 -0.34
N VAL A 154 -9.53 15.23 -0.05
CA VAL A 154 -8.17 14.73 0.19
C VAL A 154 -7.30 14.64 -1.08
N GLY A 155 -7.74 15.20 -2.20
CA GLY A 155 -7.01 15.21 -3.48
C GLY A 155 -7.74 15.90 -4.64
N GLY A 156 -9.03 16.17 -4.52
CA GLY A 156 -9.87 16.52 -5.67
C GLY A 156 -9.73 18.00 -5.99
N PHE A 157 -9.26 18.31 -7.20
CA PHE A 157 -9.25 19.64 -7.77
C PHE A 157 -10.33 19.76 -8.83
N VAL A 158 -10.98 20.92 -8.89
CA VAL A 158 -11.70 21.42 -10.07
C VAL A 158 -10.79 22.36 -10.85
N ILE A 159 -10.85 22.31 -12.18
CA ILE A 159 -10.16 23.24 -13.07
C ILE A 159 -11.15 23.72 -14.14
N THR A 160 -11.38 25.03 -14.23
CA THR A 160 -12.28 25.64 -15.22
C THR A 160 -11.51 26.48 -16.24
N ARG A 161 -12.16 26.74 -17.39
CA ARG A 161 -11.64 27.69 -18.39
C ARG A 161 -11.81 29.13 -17.93
N ASP A 162 -12.98 29.43 -17.39
CA ASP A 162 -13.38 30.74 -16.89
C ASP A 162 -13.35 30.74 -15.35
N ARG A 163 -13.82 31.82 -14.72
CA ARG A 163 -13.72 32.00 -13.25
C ARG A 163 -14.62 31.04 -12.48
N LEU A 164 -14.08 30.42 -11.43
CA LEU A 164 -14.83 29.53 -10.54
C LEU A 164 -15.91 30.28 -9.77
N ASP A 165 -15.62 31.51 -9.32
CA ASP A 165 -16.54 32.31 -8.50
C ASP A 165 -17.74 32.88 -9.27
N GLU A 166 -17.76 32.72 -10.60
CA GLU A 166 -18.95 32.95 -11.44
C GLU A 166 -19.91 31.73 -11.44
N SER A 167 -19.45 30.55 -11.00
CA SER A 167 -20.22 29.29 -11.01
C SER A 167 -20.54 28.73 -9.62
N VAL A 168 -19.59 28.82 -8.68
CA VAL A 168 -19.69 28.22 -7.34
C VAL A 168 -18.99 29.12 -6.29
N PRO A 169 -19.52 29.26 -5.07
CA PRO A 169 -18.82 29.98 -4.00
C PRO A 169 -17.42 29.41 -3.73
N VAL A 170 -16.43 30.31 -3.65
CA VAL A 170 -15.02 29.96 -3.37
C VAL A 170 -14.64 30.50 -1.99
N MET A 171 -14.08 29.63 -1.15
CA MET A 171 -13.60 29.93 0.19
C MET A 171 -12.08 29.72 0.30
N ASN A 172 -11.40 30.61 1.02
CA ASN A 172 -10.03 30.34 1.46
C ASN A 172 -10.02 29.14 2.41
N ALA A 173 -9.03 28.25 2.23
CA ALA A 173 -8.78 27.15 3.15
C ALA A 173 -8.05 27.65 4.41
N ALA A 174 -7.95 26.79 5.42
CA ALA A 174 -7.19 27.08 6.65
C ALA A 174 -5.66 27.09 6.47
N MET A 175 -5.16 26.53 5.36
CA MET A 175 -3.76 26.67 4.95
C MET A 175 -3.64 27.85 3.98
N GLU A 176 -2.54 28.59 4.11
CA GLU A 176 -2.21 29.71 3.24
C GLU A 176 -2.15 29.27 1.77
N ASP A 177 -2.50 30.20 0.88
CA ASP A 177 -2.54 30.01 -0.58
C ASP A 177 -3.29 28.77 -1.10
N ARG A 178 -4.37 28.39 -0.40
CA ARG A 178 -5.32 27.38 -0.88
C ARG A 178 -6.75 27.90 -0.91
N THR A 179 -7.49 27.51 -1.94
CA THR A 179 -8.92 27.80 -2.15
C THR A 179 -9.71 26.50 -2.32
N HIS A 180 -10.93 26.46 -1.79
CA HIS A 180 -11.85 25.35 -1.96
C HIS A 180 -13.26 25.85 -2.29
N ILE A 181 -14.02 25.01 -2.99
CA ILE A 181 -15.42 25.27 -3.36
C ILE A 181 -16.36 24.54 -2.39
N GLU A 182 -17.66 24.84 -2.44
CA GLU A 182 -18.68 24.19 -1.61
C GLU A 182 -19.17 22.82 -2.15
N TRP A 183 -18.99 22.55 -3.44
CA TRP A 183 -19.45 21.33 -4.11
C TRP A 183 -18.48 20.15 -3.93
N ASP A 184 -19.03 18.95 -3.74
CA ASP A 184 -18.23 17.72 -3.64
C ASP A 184 -18.05 17.01 -5.01
N LYS A 185 -17.49 15.80 -4.98
CA LYS A 185 -17.20 15.03 -6.22
C LYS A 185 -18.46 14.66 -6.99
N ASP A 186 -19.55 14.32 -6.31
CA ASP A 186 -20.80 13.89 -6.94
C ASP A 186 -21.52 15.12 -7.55
N ASP A 187 -21.45 16.28 -6.87
CA ASP A 187 -21.93 17.56 -7.41
C ASP A 187 -21.17 17.97 -8.68
N LEU A 188 -19.84 17.91 -8.64
CA LEU A 188 -18.96 18.25 -9.79
C LEU A 188 -19.22 17.35 -11.00
N ASP A 189 -19.46 16.06 -10.76
CA ASP A 189 -19.83 15.09 -11.80
C ASP A 189 -21.23 15.38 -12.37
N ALA A 190 -22.19 15.80 -11.54
CA ALA A 190 -23.54 16.17 -11.99
C ALA A 190 -23.57 17.42 -12.88
N VAL A 191 -22.65 18.38 -12.67
CA VAL A 191 -22.50 19.57 -13.54
C VAL A 191 -21.51 19.39 -14.69
N GLY A 192 -20.84 18.24 -14.79
CA GLY A 192 -19.87 17.94 -15.85
C GLY A 192 -18.59 18.79 -15.77
N MET A 193 -18.18 19.22 -14.57
CA MET A 193 -16.96 20.00 -14.38
C MET A 193 -15.70 19.13 -14.47
N MET A 194 -14.63 19.66 -15.08
CA MET A 194 -13.35 18.96 -15.14
C MET A 194 -12.73 18.86 -13.74
N LYS A 195 -12.53 17.62 -13.29
CA LYS A 195 -11.88 17.29 -12.02
C LYS A 195 -10.53 16.60 -12.26
N VAL A 196 -9.62 16.73 -11.30
CA VAL A 196 -8.32 16.03 -11.27
C VAL A 196 -8.03 15.60 -9.83
N ASP A 197 -7.78 14.30 -9.59
CA ASP A 197 -7.46 13.78 -8.27
C ASP A 197 -5.93 13.80 -8.02
N VAL A 198 -5.44 14.84 -7.32
CA VAL A 198 -4.06 15.04 -6.85
C VAL A 198 -3.86 14.26 -5.54
N LEU A 199 -3.72 12.95 -5.66
CA LEU A 199 -3.62 12.06 -4.52
C LEU A 199 -2.17 11.78 -4.11
N ALA A 200 -2.00 11.46 -2.83
CA ALA A 200 -0.70 11.37 -2.18
C ALA A 200 -0.49 9.99 -1.59
N LEU A 201 0.62 9.35 -1.98
CA LEU A 201 0.96 8.00 -1.57
C LEU A 201 2.27 8.01 -0.78
N GLY A 202 2.20 7.68 0.51
CA GLY A 202 3.37 7.64 1.40
C GLY A 202 4.48 6.72 0.90
N MET A 203 4.13 5.63 0.21
CA MET A 203 5.10 4.71 -0.37
C MET A 203 5.93 5.33 -1.50
N LEU A 204 5.38 6.28 -2.28
CA LEU A 204 6.18 7.01 -3.27
C LEU A 204 7.22 7.89 -2.57
N SER A 205 6.87 8.52 -1.45
CA SER A 205 7.85 9.24 -0.60
C SER A 205 8.92 8.32 -0.03
N CYS A 206 8.54 7.12 0.43
CA CYS A 206 9.46 6.11 0.93
C CYS A 206 10.45 5.66 -0.16
N ILE A 207 9.95 5.25 -1.33
CA ILE A 207 10.79 4.83 -2.47
C ILE A 207 11.68 5.99 -2.95
N ARG A 208 11.16 7.23 -3.01
CA ARG A 208 11.97 8.40 -3.37
C ARG A 208 13.15 8.61 -2.42
N ARG A 209 12.89 8.58 -1.10
CA ARG A 209 13.92 8.72 -0.05
C ARG A 209 14.90 7.54 -0.07
N ALA A 210 14.43 6.33 -0.35
CA ALA A 210 15.29 5.16 -0.53
C ALA A 210 16.24 5.33 -1.73
N PHE A 211 15.76 5.88 -2.86
CA PHE A 211 16.61 6.18 -4.02
C PHE A 211 17.63 7.29 -3.70
N ASP A 212 17.30 8.29 -2.89
CA ASP A 212 18.28 9.28 -2.41
C ASP A 212 19.36 8.65 -1.51
N PHE A 213 18.98 7.75 -0.61
CA PHE A 213 19.94 7.01 0.20
C PHE A 213 20.84 6.12 -0.67
N MET A 214 20.32 5.42 -1.67
CA MET A 214 21.15 4.61 -2.59
C MET A 214 22.08 5.46 -3.45
N GLU A 215 21.62 6.59 -4.00
CA GLU A 215 22.49 7.48 -4.79
C GLU A 215 23.60 8.09 -3.91
N LYS A 216 23.29 8.46 -2.66
CA LYS A 216 24.23 9.07 -1.71
C LYS A 216 25.23 8.09 -1.07
N HIS A 217 24.78 6.89 -0.69
CA HIS A 217 25.55 5.94 0.12
C HIS A 217 26.10 4.73 -0.65
N TYR A 218 25.48 4.37 -1.76
CA TYR A 218 25.88 3.22 -2.60
C TYR A 218 26.30 3.63 -4.02
N GLY A 219 26.16 4.91 -4.39
CA GLY A 219 26.44 5.39 -5.75
C GLY A 219 25.49 4.84 -6.82
N HIS A 220 24.36 4.25 -6.42
CA HIS A 220 23.41 3.61 -7.32
C HIS A 220 22.20 4.52 -7.58
N LYS A 221 22.04 4.94 -8.84
CA LYS A 221 20.93 5.80 -9.28
C LYS A 221 19.79 4.96 -9.84
N GLU A 222 18.88 4.54 -8.97
CA GLU A 222 17.73 3.71 -9.34
C GLU A 222 16.46 4.51 -9.71
N THR A 223 15.56 3.82 -10.42
CA THR A 223 14.25 4.29 -10.85
C THR A 223 13.25 3.13 -10.80
N LEU A 224 11.94 3.41 -10.76
CA LEU A 224 10.93 2.33 -10.83
C LEU A 224 11.08 1.48 -12.10
N ALA A 225 11.48 2.09 -13.21
CA ALA A 225 11.72 1.41 -14.48
C ALA A 225 12.98 0.53 -14.49
N SER A 226 14.10 0.96 -13.86
CA SER A 226 15.34 0.18 -13.82
C SER A 226 15.21 -1.08 -12.97
N LEU A 227 14.53 -0.99 -11.81
CA LEU A 227 14.29 -2.15 -10.94
C LEU A 227 13.56 -3.30 -11.66
N ARG A 228 12.64 -3.00 -12.59
CA ARG A 228 11.90 -4.00 -13.38
C ARG A 228 12.63 -4.49 -14.65
N GLN A 229 13.81 -3.95 -14.96
CA GLN A 229 14.58 -4.36 -16.15
C GLN A 229 15.67 -5.40 -15.84
N GLY A 230 15.90 -5.71 -14.56
CA GLY A 230 16.90 -6.67 -14.10
C GLY A 230 18.35 -6.17 -14.27
N LYS A 231 19.32 -6.98 -13.84
CA LYS A 231 20.73 -6.69 -14.07
C LYS A 231 21.03 -6.81 -15.57
N LYS A 232 21.68 -5.80 -16.15
CA LYS A 232 22.09 -5.77 -17.58
C LYS A 232 22.95 -6.97 -18.01
N ASP A 233 23.56 -7.68 -17.06
CA ASP A 233 24.45 -8.81 -17.30
C ASP A 233 23.75 -10.17 -17.24
N SER A 234 22.44 -10.24 -16.95
CA SER A 234 21.66 -11.49 -17.10
C SER A 234 20.96 -11.53 -18.46
N ASP A 235 21.36 -12.50 -19.28
CA ASP A 235 21.09 -12.64 -20.72
C ASP A 235 19.60 -12.71 -21.13
N HIS A 236 18.67 -12.65 -20.17
CA HIS A 236 17.23 -12.82 -20.35
C HIS A 236 16.34 -11.84 -19.54
N GLY A 237 16.91 -10.84 -18.85
CA GLY A 237 16.12 -9.80 -18.16
C GLY A 237 15.15 -10.33 -17.10
N GLN A 238 15.50 -11.43 -16.42
CA GLN A 238 14.65 -12.09 -15.43
C GLN A 238 14.56 -11.28 -14.13
N GLU A 239 13.37 -11.29 -13.52
CA GLU A 239 13.07 -10.67 -12.23
C GLU A 239 13.82 -11.40 -11.09
N ASP A 240 14.17 -10.69 -10.02
CA ASP A 240 15.09 -11.24 -9.00
C ASP A 240 14.41 -12.32 -8.12
N PRO A 241 14.84 -13.60 -8.16
CA PRO A 241 14.22 -14.68 -7.40
C PRO A 241 14.24 -14.47 -5.88
N ALA A 242 15.24 -13.77 -5.35
CA ALA A 242 15.39 -13.57 -3.91
C ALA A 242 14.26 -12.71 -3.33
N VAL A 243 13.75 -11.74 -4.12
CA VAL A 243 12.59 -10.92 -3.76
C VAL A 243 11.34 -11.79 -3.62
N TYR A 244 11.13 -12.71 -4.56
CA TYR A 244 10.03 -13.68 -4.49
C TYR A 244 10.20 -14.68 -3.34
N ASP A 245 11.41 -15.13 -3.04
CA ASP A 245 11.68 -16.01 -1.88
C ASP A 245 11.47 -15.32 -0.53
N MET A 246 11.70 -14.01 -0.44
CA MET A 246 11.33 -13.19 0.72
C MET A 246 9.80 -13.11 0.87
N LEU A 247 9.10 -12.78 -0.21
CA LEU A 247 7.64 -12.70 -0.21
C LEU A 247 6.98 -14.05 0.10
N CYS A 248 7.44 -15.16 -0.49
CA CYS A 248 6.95 -16.51 -0.23
C CYS A 248 7.08 -16.97 1.25
N ARG A 249 7.97 -16.34 2.03
CA ARG A 249 8.12 -16.55 3.48
C ARG A 249 7.27 -15.61 4.34
N ALA A 250 6.39 -14.83 3.71
CA ALA A 250 5.59 -13.75 4.32
C ALA A 250 6.43 -12.65 4.98
N ASP A 251 7.68 -12.43 4.55
CA ASP A 251 8.52 -11.38 5.11
C ASP A 251 8.26 -10.03 4.43
N SER A 252 7.06 -9.51 4.63
CA SER A 252 6.52 -8.34 3.93
C SER A 252 6.25 -7.14 4.85
N LEU A 253 6.77 -7.11 6.08
CA LEU A 253 6.61 -5.95 6.98
C LEU A 253 7.09 -4.66 6.27
N GLY A 254 6.22 -3.64 6.22
CA GLY A 254 6.48 -2.37 5.54
C GLY A 254 6.35 -2.38 4.01
N VAL A 255 6.24 -3.57 3.38
CA VAL A 255 6.09 -3.70 1.92
C VAL A 255 4.69 -3.26 1.49
N PHE A 256 4.61 -2.51 0.40
CA PHE A 256 3.36 -1.90 -0.06
C PHE A 256 2.27 -2.95 -0.32
N GLN A 257 1.03 -2.67 0.12
CA GLN A 257 -0.18 -3.50 -0.04
C GLN A 257 -0.15 -4.93 0.56
N VAL A 258 1.01 -5.56 0.74
CA VAL A 258 1.16 -6.98 1.13
C VAL A 258 1.67 -7.19 2.57
N GLU A 259 1.79 -6.12 3.36
CA GLU A 259 2.24 -6.17 4.76
C GLU A 259 1.14 -6.54 5.79
N SER A 260 -0.14 -6.55 5.39
CA SER A 260 -1.25 -6.80 6.33
C SER A 260 -1.30 -8.27 6.76
N ARG A 261 -1.85 -8.58 7.94
CA ARG A 261 -1.96 -9.97 8.44
C ARG A 261 -2.65 -10.94 7.47
N ALA A 262 -3.63 -10.47 6.71
CA ALA A 262 -4.35 -11.29 5.73
C ALA A 262 -3.54 -11.52 4.44
N GLN A 263 -2.66 -10.60 4.08
CA GLN A 263 -1.71 -10.76 2.97
C GLN A 263 -0.52 -11.64 3.40
N MET A 264 0.03 -11.42 4.59
CA MET A 264 1.08 -12.27 5.16
C MET A 264 0.65 -13.75 5.32
N SER A 265 -0.63 -14.04 5.53
CA SER A 265 -1.12 -15.44 5.53
C SER A 265 -1.47 -15.97 4.14
N MET A 266 -1.56 -15.09 3.13
CA MET A 266 -1.82 -15.43 1.73
C MET A 266 -0.52 -15.74 0.98
N LEU A 267 0.51 -14.90 1.13
CA LEU A 267 1.80 -15.01 0.45
C LEU A 267 2.41 -16.44 0.46
N PRO A 268 2.46 -17.19 1.58
CA PRO A 268 3.03 -18.55 1.58
C PRO A 268 2.17 -19.59 0.85
N ARG A 269 0.89 -19.28 0.59
CA ARG A 269 -0.06 -20.13 -0.14
C ARG A 269 -0.11 -19.79 -1.61
N LEU A 270 -0.03 -18.50 -1.95
CA LEU A 270 0.03 -18.03 -3.34
C LEU A 270 1.39 -18.39 -3.99
N GLN A 271 2.48 -18.34 -3.22
CA GLN A 271 3.86 -18.54 -3.69
C GLN A 271 4.14 -17.71 -4.96
N PRO A 272 4.25 -16.37 -4.86
CA PRO A 272 4.54 -15.52 -6.00
C PRO A 272 5.92 -15.86 -6.60
N ARG A 273 6.01 -15.95 -7.93
CA ARG A 273 7.23 -16.29 -8.69
C ARG A 273 7.43 -15.44 -9.95
N GLU A 274 6.45 -14.63 -10.32
CA GLU A 274 6.49 -13.68 -11.45
C GLU A 274 5.72 -12.39 -11.09
N PHE A 275 5.96 -11.28 -11.80
CA PHE A 275 5.26 -10.01 -11.62
C PHE A 275 3.73 -10.16 -11.49
N TYR A 276 3.13 -11.00 -12.34
CA TYR A 276 1.68 -11.14 -12.40
C TYR A 276 1.09 -11.74 -11.11
N ASP A 277 1.88 -12.49 -10.35
CA ASP A 277 1.45 -12.97 -9.04
C ASP A 277 1.29 -11.84 -8.03
N LEU A 278 2.10 -10.78 -8.13
CA LEU A 278 1.96 -9.57 -7.31
C LEU A 278 0.69 -8.79 -7.71
N VAL A 279 0.36 -8.76 -9.01
CA VAL A 279 -0.91 -8.19 -9.51
C VAL A 279 -2.11 -8.94 -8.91
N ILE A 280 -2.03 -10.27 -8.80
CA ILE A 280 -3.05 -11.10 -8.17
C ILE A 280 -3.09 -10.87 -6.65
N GLU A 281 -1.95 -10.85 -5.94
CA GLU A 281 -1.89 -10.66 -4.49
C GLU A 281 -2.52 -9.33 -4.05
N VAL A 282 -2.28 -8.25 -4.80
CA VAL A 282 -2.91 -6.93 -4.54
C VAL A 282 -4.43 -6.94 -4.74
N ALA A 283 -4.96 -7.85 -5.58
CA ALA A 283 -6.38 -7.93 -5.92
C ALA A 283 -7.17 -8.96 -5.09
N ILE A 284 -6.55 -10.09 -4.71
CA ILE A 284 -7.26 -11.28 -4.21
C ILE A 284 -7.71 -11.17 -2.74
N VAL A 285 -6.96 -10.50 -1.88
CA VAL A 285 -7.31 -10.32 -0.45
C VAL A 285 -8.22 -9.10 -0.27
N ARG A 286 -9.45 -9.21 -0.82
CA ARG A 286 -10.47 -8.14 -0.83
C ARG A 286 -11.87 -8.69 -0.57
N PRO A 287 -12.83 -7.88 -0.09
CA PRO A 287 -14.18 -8.36 0.20
C PRO A 287 -14.88 -9.01 -1.01
N GLY A 288 -14.71 -8.48 -2.23
CA GLY A 288 -15.33 -9.02 -3.45
C GLY A 288 -14.92 -10.47 -3.76
N PRO A 289 -13.62 -10.76 -3.98
CA PRO A 289 -13.13 -12.12 -4.19
C PRO A 289 -13.44 -13.08 -3.03
N ILE A 290 -13.53 -12.59 -1.79
CA ILE A 290 -13.91 -13.39 -0.61
C ILE A 290 -15.42 -13.72 -0.65
N GLN A 291 -16.29 -12.75 -0.90
CA GLN A 291 -17.75 -12.93 -0.97
C GLN A 291 -18.19 -13.71 -2.21
N GLY A 292 -17.48 -13.56 -3.33
CA GLY A 292 -17.70 -14.32 -4.57
C GLY A 292 -17.06 -15.71 -4.59
N ASP A 293 -16.52 -16.19 -3.46
CA ASP A 293 -15.87 -17.50 -3.29
C ASP A 293 -14.79 -17.80 -4.36
N MET A 294 -13.92 -16.81 -4.62
CA MET A 294 -12.91 -16.88 -5.68
C MET A 294 -11.54 -17.32 -5.15
N VAL A 295 -11.23 -16.97 -3.89
CA VAL A 295 -9.90 -17.17 -3.27
C VAL A 295 -9.55 -18.65 -3.12
N HIS A 296 -10.47 -19.47 -2.60
CA HIS A 296 -10.23 -20.90 -2.38
C HIS A 296 -10.08 -21.68 -3.71
N PRO A 297 -10.94 -21.49 -4.73
CA PRO A 297 -10.73 -22.09 -6.05
C PRO A 297 -9.41 -21.69 -6.71
N TYR A 298 -9.00 -20.42 -6.62
CA TYR A 298 -7.73 -19.97 -7.20
C TYR A 298 -6.53 -20.67 -6.55
N LEU A 299 -6.47 -20.68 -5.21
CA LEU A 299 -5.36 -21.32 -4.48
C LEU A 299 -5.28 -22.84 -4.74
N LYS A 300 -6.42 -23.55 -4.76
CA LYS A 300 -6.42 -24.99 -5.07
C LYS A 300 -5.87 -25.29 -6.46
N ARG A 301 -6.12 -24.39 -7.43
CA ARG A 301 -5.59 -24.48 -8.80
C ARG A 301 -4.14 -24.00 -8.92
N ARG A 302 -3.70 -23.12 -8.01
CA ARG A 302 -2.31 -22.69 -7.87
C ARG A 302 -1.42 -23.82 -7.37
N GLU A 303 -1.91 -24.57 -6.37
CA GLU A 303 -1.28 -25.76 -5.80
C GLU A 303 -1.27 -26.94 -6.81
N ASN A 304 -2.35 -27.13 -7.57
CA ASN A 304 -2.45 -28.15 -8.62
C ASN A 304 -2.73 -27.53 -10.00
N ARG A 305 -1.66 -27.08 -10.67
CA ARG A 305 -1.71 -26.44 -11.99
C ARG A 305 -2.15 -27.38 -13.12
N GLU A 306 -1.85 -28.68 -13.03
CA GLU A 306 -2.20 -29.66 -14.06
C GLU A 306 -3.70 -30.01 -14.05
N GLY A 307 -4.36 -29.91 -12.90
CA GLY A 307 -5.79 -30.14 -12.74
C GLY A 307 -6.70 -28.99 -13.18
N VAL A 308 -6.18 -27.93 -13.83
CA VAL A 308 -6.97 -26.74 -14.19
C VAL A 308 -7.81 -26.99 -15.45
N THR A 309 -9.09 -27.32 -15.23
CA THR A 309 -10.09 -27.40 -16.29
C THR A 309 -10.74 -26.04 -16.57
N TYR A 310 -10.70 -25.64 -17.84
CA TYR A 310 -11.42 -24.48 -18.36
C TYR A 310 -12.76 -24.94 -18.94
N PRO A 311 -13.89 -24.32 -18.56
CA PRO A 311 -15.19 -24.57 -19.19
C PRO A 311 -15.13 -24.26 -20.69
N LYS A 312 -15.83 -25.08 -21.49
CA LYS A 312 -15.83 -25.01 -22.95
C LYS A 312 -17.25 -24.77 -23.48
N PRO A 313 -17.41 -24.04 -24.59
CA PRO A 313 -18.69 -23.91 -25.26
C PRO A 313 -19.03 -25.18 -26.06
N GLY A 314 -20.26 -25.25 -26.55
CA GLY A 314 -20.74 -26.35 -27.39
C GLY A 314 -19.97 -26.52 -28.72
N PRO A 315 -20.11 -27.69 -29.37
CA PRO A 315 -19.44 -27.99 -30.63
C PRO A 315 -19.92 -27.05 -31.74
N GLY A 316 -19.04 -26.14 -32.16
CA GLY A 316 -19.34 -25.05 -33.09
C GLY A 316 -18.68 -23.72 -32.72
N HIS A 317 -18.27 -23.56 -31.46
CA HIS A 317 -17.54 -22.40 -30.95
C HIS A 317 -16.08 -22.72 -30.58
N ASP A 318 -15.25 -21.68 -30.46
CA ASP A 318 -13.83 -21.80 -30.11
C ASP A 318 -13.64 -22.39 -28.70
N GLN A 319 -13.05 -23.58 -28.66
CA GLN A 319 -12.92 -24.40 -27.45
C GLN A 319 -11.92 -23.85 -26.42
N ASP A 320 -11.07 -22.88 -26.81
CA ASP A 320 -10.09 -22.22 -25.93
C ASP A 320 -10.49 -20.76 -25.59
N GLU A 321 -11.70 -20.31 -25.92
CA GLU A 321 -12.09 -18.89 -25.78
C GLU A 321 -12.01 -18.37 -24.33
N LEU A 322 -12.58 -19.09 -23.36
CA LEU A 322 -12.48 -18.74 -21.94
C LEU A 322 -11.08 -18.97 -21.38
N LYS A 323 -10.31 -19.90 -21.95
CA LYS A 323 -8.91 -20.11 -21.59
C LYS A 323 -8.07 -18.89 -21.95
N ARG A 324 -8.27 -18.26 -23.12
CA ARG A 324 -7.58 -17.01 -23.49
C ARG A 324 -7.87 -15.86 -22.51
N VAL A 325 -9.06 -15.80 -21.93
CA VAL A 325 -9.44 -14.76 -20.94
C VAL A 325 -8.89 -15.07 -19.54
N LEU A 326 -8.87 -16.35 -19.14
CA LEU A 326 -8.66 -16.76 -17.74
C LEU A 326 -7.37 -17.56 -17.49
N PHE A 327 -6.49 -17.77 -18.48
CA PHE A 327 -5.29 -18.60 -18.27
C PHE A 327 -4.40 -18.06 -17.14
N ARG A 328 -4.14 -16.74 -17.13
CA ARG A 328 -3.28 -16.08 -16.13
C ARG A 328 -3.81 -16.18 -14.71
N THR A 329 -5.13 -16.28 -14.54
CA THR A 329 -5.81 -16.43 -13.25
C THR A 329 -6.34 -17.85 -13.04
N LEU A 330 -5.74 -18.84 -13.72
CA LEU A 330 -6.01 -20.26 -13.54
C LEU A 330 -7.51 -20.61 -13.65
N GLY A 331 -8.23 -19.98 -14.58
CA GLY A 331 -9.64 -20.25 -14.84
C GLY A 331 -10.61 -19.62 -13.83
N VAL A 332 -10.14 -18.74 -12.93
CA VAL A 332 -10.98 -18.00 -11.98
C VAL A 332 -11.00 -16.53 -12.41
N PRO A 333 -12.16 -15.88 -12.61
CA PRO A 333 -12.16 -14.43 -12.81
C PRO A 333 -11.75 -13.75 -11.51
N LEU A 334 -10.72 -12.91 -11.54
CA LEU A 334 -10.24 -12.14 -10.38
C LEU A 334 -10.30 -10.62 -10.60
N PHE A 335 -10.48 -10.17 -11.86
CA PHE A 335 -10.53 -8.77 -12.24
C PHE A 335 -11.83 -8.40 -12.96
N GLN A 336 -12.24 -7.14 -12.85
CA GLN A 336 -13.41 -6.60 -13.54
C GLN A 336 -13.31 -6.73 -15.07
N GLU A 337 -12.12 -6.55 -15.63
CA GLU A 337 -11.84 -6.72 -17.07
C GLU A 337 -12.09 -8.15 -17.53
N GLN A 338 -11.77 -9.15 -16.70
CA GLN A 338 -12.04 -10.55 -17.00
C GLN A 338 -13.53 -10.87 -16.94
N ALA A 339 -14.24 -10.33 -15.93
CA ALA A 339 -15.69 -10.40 -15.83
C ALA A 339 -16.39 -9.84 -17.09
N MET A 340 -15.98 -8.66 -17.55
CA MET A 340 -16.50 -8.06 -18.79
C MET A 340 -16.14 -8.90 -20.03
N LYS A 341 -14.90 -9.39 -20.14
CA LYS A 341 -14.48 -10.28 -21.24
C LYS A 341 -15.26 -11.59 -21.25
N ILE A 342 -15.60 -12.19 -20.10
CA ILE A 342 -16.48 -13.37 -20.04
C ILE A 342 -17.86 -13.02 -20.62
N ALA A 343 -18.48 -11.91 -20.23
CA ALA A 343 -19.79 -11.51 -20.76
C ALA A 343 -19.75 -11.30 -22.29
N MET A 344 -18.72 -10.65 -22.81
CA MET A 344 -18.55 -10.46 -24.26
C MET A 344 -18.28 -11.77 -25.02
N VAL A 345 -17.33 -12.59 -24.54
CA VAL A 345 -16.87 -13.79 -25.24
C VAL A 345 -17.84 -14.98 -25.08
N ALA A 346 -18.37 -15.22 -23.88
CA ALA A 346 -19.19 -16.40 -23.59
C ALA A 346 -20.70 -16.12 -23.65
N ALA A 347 -21.16 -14.87 -23.48
CA ALA A 347 -22.58 -14.51 -23.55
C ALA A 347 -22.95 -13.62 -24.77
N GLU A 348 -21.99 -13.27 -25.63
CA GLU A 348 -22.16 -12.39 -26.80
C GLU A 348 -22.70 -11.00 -26.45
N PHE A 349 -22.29 -10.45 -25.30
CA PHE A 349 -22.60 -9.05 -24.97
C PHE A 349 -21.88 -8.12 -25.96
N SER A 350 -22.63 -7.15 -26.50
CA SER A 350 -22.05 -6.01 -27.20
C SER A 350 -21.20 -5.16 -26.25
N ALA A 351 -20.32 -4.30 -26.79
CA ALA A 351 -19.58 -3.34 -25.98
C ALA A 351 -20.53 -2.46 -25.13
N ALA A 352 -21.63 -1.99 -25.74
CA ALA A 352 -22.71 -1.28 -25.07
C ALA A 352 -23.32 -2.06 -23.89
N ASP A 353 -23.58 -3.36 -24.06
CA ASP A 353 -24.14 -4.20 -23.00
C ASP A 353 -23.14 -4.43 -21.86
N ALA A 354 -21.86 -4.62 -22.18
CA ALA A 354 -20.81 -4.80 -21.19
C ALA A 354 -20.60 -3.53 -20.33
N ASP A 355 -20.61 -2.34 -20.93
CA ASP A 355 -20.54 -1.09 -20.14
C ASP A 355 -21.81 -0.83 -19.33
N LYS A 356 -23.01 -1.13 -19.87
CA LYS A 356 -24.26 -1.04 -19.10
C LYS A 356 -24.28 -1.99 -17.90
N LEU A 357 -23.80 -3.22 -18.06
CA LEU A 357 -23.59 -4.17 -16.98
C LEU A 357 -22.64 -3.58 -15.92
N ARG A 358 -21.48 -3.04 -16.33
CA ARG A 358 -20.52 -2.38 -15.44
C ARG A 358 -21.12 -1.19 -14.67
N ARG A 359 -21.98 -0.38 -15.29
CA ARG A 359 -22.69 0.73 -14.61
C ARG A 359 -23.72 0.21 -13.61
N ALA A 360 -24.54 -0.78 -14.00
CA ALA A 360 -25.53 -1.39 -13.11
C ALA A 360 -24.87 -2.05 -11.88
N MET A 361 -23.71 -2.67 -12.06
CA MET A 361 -22.86 -3.22 -11.00
C MET A 361 -22.42 -2.15 -9.98
N ALA A 362 -22.09 -0.92 -10.42
CA ALA A 362 -21.72 0.17 -9.53
C ALA A 362 -22.90 0.76 -8.74
N THR A 363 -24.13 0.66 -9.25
CA THR A 363 -25.36 1.18 -8.62
C THR A 363 -26.19 0.12 -7.89
N PHE A 364 -25.59 -1.05 -7.60
CA PHE A 364 -26.19 -2.27 -7.06
C PHE A 364 -27.28 -2.06 -5.98
N LYS A 365 -27.07 -1.15 -5.01
CA LYS A 365 -28.02 -0.89 -3.91
C LYS A 365 -29.19 0.04 -4.24
N ARG A 366 -29.21 0.69 -5.40
CA ARG A 366 -30.21 1.73 -5.76
C ARG A 366 -31.03 1.39 -7.00
N SER A 367 -30.53 0.57 -7.92
CA SER A 367 -31.20 0.27 -9.20
C SER A 367 -31.54 -1.21 -9.35
N GLY A 368 -32.84 -1.56 -9.33
CA GLY A 368 -33.35 -2.92 -9.52
C GLY A 368 -33.23 -3.47 -10.95
N THR A 369 -32.26 -3.00 -11.74
CA THR A 369 -32.08 -3.31 -13.16
C THR A 369 -31.27 -4.58 -13.43
N ILE A 370 -30.72 -5.21 -12.40
CA ILE A 370 -29.71 -6.28 -12.54
C ILE A 370 -30.27 -7.60 -13.07
N GLY A 371 -31.55 -7.92 -12.77
CA GLY A 371 -32.20 -9.15 -13.22
C GLY A 371 -32.28 -9.27 -14.75
N ASN A 372 -32.38 -8.14 -15.46
CA ASN A 372 -32.37 -8.12 -16.93
C ASN A 372 -30.99 -8.55 -17.49
N PHE A 373 -29.90 -8.17 -16.81
CA PHE A 373 -28.55 -8.58 -17.22
C PHE A 373 -28.20 -10.00 -16.79
N HIS A 374 -28.70 -10.45 -15.63
CA HIS A 374 -28.62 -11.85 -15.20
C HIS A 374 -29.18 -12.77 -16.28
N GLN A 375 -30.44 -12.56 -16.65
CA GLN A 375 -31.10 -13.44 -17.62
C GLN A 375 -30.45 -13.37 -19.00
N LYS A 376 -30.10 -12.17 -19.48
CA LYS A 376 -29.40 -12.00 -20.76
C LYS A 376 -28.03 -12.70 -20.78
N MET A 377 -27.28 -12.69 -19.68
CA MET A 377 -25.98 -13.36 -19.60
C MET A 377 -26.13 -14.88 -19.53
N VAL A 378 -26.98 -15.38 -18.63
CA VAL A 378 -27.16 -16.82 -18.42
C VAL A 378 -27.73 -17.49 -19.66
N ASP A 379 -28.80 -16.93 -20.25
CA ASP A 379 -29.41 -17.49 -21.46
C ASP A 379 -28.46 -17.35 -22.68
N GLY A 380 -27.63 -16.30 -22.72
CA GLY A 380 -26.56 -16.13 -23.71
C GLY A 380 -25.49 -17.22 -23.65
N MET A 381 -25.01 -17.56 -22.46
CA MET A 381 -24.04 -18.65 -22.25
C MET A 381 -24.66 -20.03 -22.54
N VAL A 382 -25.88 -20.30 -22.05
CA VAL A 382 -26.57 -21.58 -22.26
C VAL A 382 -26.86 -21.82 -23.75
N ARG A 383 -27.27 -20.79 -24.50
CA ARG A 383 -27.45 -20.85 -25.97
C ARG A 383 -26.17 -21.30 -26.70
N ARG A 384 -25.00 -20.99 -26.16
CA ARG A 384 -23.69 -21.37 -26.70
C ARG A 384 -23.16 -22.70 -26.18
N GLY A 385 -23.97 -23.47 -25.45
CA GLY A 385 -23.62 -24.79 -24.94
C GLY A 385 -22.79 -24.79 -23.65
N TYR A 386 -22.74 -23.66 -22.92
CA TYR A 386 -22.23 -23.68 -21.55
C TYR A 386 -23.28 -24.27 -20.59
N ASP A 387 -22.80 -24.95 -19.54
CA ASP A 387 -23.60 -25.44 -18.44
C ASP A 387 -24.30 -24.28 -17.69
N ARG A 388 -25.59 -24.42 -17.35
CA ARG A 388 -26.37 -23.37 -16.69
C ARG A 388 -25.81 -23.05 -15.30
N ASP A 389 -25.44 -24.05 -14.50
CA ASP A 389 -24.90 -23.81 -13.16
C ASP A 389 -23.55 -23.09 -13.24
N PHE A 390 -22.76 -23.32 -14.31
CA PHE A 390 -21.57 -22.53 -14.58
C PHE A 390 -21.89 -21.06 -14.92
N ALA A 391 -22.88 -20.81 -15.79
CA ALA A 391 -23.29 -19.45 -16.13
C ALA A 391 -23.83 -18.68 -14.92
N GLU A 392 -24.66 -19.32 -14.09
CA GLU A 392 -25.16 -18.77 -12.82
C GLU A 392 -24.01 -18.41 -11.85
N ARG A 393 -23.02 -19.30 -11.70
CA ARG A 393 -21.81 -19.02 -10.88
C ARG A 393 -21.00 -17.86 -11.44
N CYS A 394 -20.83 -17.75 -12.76
CA CYS A 394 -20.16 -16.62 -13.38
C CYS A 394 -20.90 -15.31 -13.12
N PHE A 395 -22.24 -15.28 -13.21
CA PHE A 395 -22.98 -14.06 -12.89
C PHE A 395 -22.84 -13.67 -11.42
N LYS A 396 -22.95 -14.63 -10.49
CA LYS A 396 -22.73 -14.36 -9.06
C LYS A 396 -21.33 -13.83 -8.74
N GLN A 397 -20.30 -14.30 -9.46
CA GLN A 397 -18.94 -13.75 -9.36
C GLN A 397 -18.89 -12.31 -9.86
N ILE A 398 -19.61 -12.00 -10.96
CA ILE A 398 -19.75 -10.65 -11.50
C ILE A 398 -20.48 -9.72 -10.53
N GLU A 399 -21.54 -10.17 -9.85
CA GLU A 399 -22.19 -9.38 -8.79
C GLU A 399 -21.20 -8.98 -7.67
N GLY A 400 -20.36 -9.91 -7.22
CA GLY A 400 -19.29 -9.63 -6.24
C GLY A 400 -18.24 -8.63 -6.72
N PHE A 401 -18.05 -8.49 -8.04
CA PHE A 401 -17.20 -7.45 -8.64
C PHE A 401 -17.85 -6.06 -8.72
N GLY A 402 -19.17 -5.94 -8.49
CA GLY A 402 -19.86 -4.66 -8.51
C GLY A 402 -19.60 -3.80 -7.28
N GLU A 403 -19.61 -4.41 -6.08
CA GLU A 403 -19.32 -3.69 -4.84
C GLU A 403 -17.81 -3.49 -4.57
N TYR A 404 -16.95 -4.43 -4.99
CA TYR A 404 -15.52 -4.44 -4.59
C TYR A 404 -14.54 -4.84 -5.69
N GLY A 405 -14.98 -4.89 -6.95
CA GLY A 405 -14.12 -5.38 -8.02
C GLY A 405 -12.94 -4.46 -8.29
N PHE A 406 -11.78 -5.06 -8.51
CA PHE A 406 -10.54 -4.34 -8.70
C PHE A 406 -10.10 -4.37 -10.18
N PRO A 407 -9.70 -3.23 -10.78
CA PRO A 407 -9.19 -3.21 -12.15
C PRO A 407 -7.83 -3.91 -12.24
N GLU A 408 -7.63 -4.78 -13.24
CA GLU A 408 -6.34 -5.44 -13.52
C GLU A 408 -5.23 -4.40 -13.75
N SER A 409 -5.59 -3.30 -14.41
CA SER A 409 -4.74 -2.16 -14.73
C SER A 409 -4.20 -1.41 -13.50
N HIS A 410 -5.11 -1.11 -12.57
CA HIS A 410 -4.78 -0.48 -11.29
C HIS A 410 -3.96 -1.44 -10.41
N ALA A 411 -4.28 -2.74 -10.42
CA ALA A 411 -3.50 -3.77 -9.76
C ALA A 411 -2.06 -3.86 -10.31
N ALA A 412 -1.89 -3.75 -11.64
CA ALA A 412 -0.58 -3.73 -12.28
C ALA A 412 0.25 -2.50 -11.89
N SER A 413 -0.35 -1.31 -11.86
CA SER A 413 0.32 -0.09 -11.36
C SER A 413 0.77 -0.23 -9.91
N PHE A 414 -0.05 -0.82 -9.03
CA PHE A 414 0.31 -1.00 -7.62
C PHE A 414 1.34 -2.11 -7.42
N ALA A 415 1.31 -3.18 -8.21
CA ALA A 415 2.30 -4.27 -8.17
C ALA A 415 3.73 -3.79 -8.46
N LEU A 416 3.92 -2.73 -9.26
CA LEU A 416 5.24 -2.08 -9.43
C LEU A 416 5.78 -1.56 -8.09
N LEU A 417 4.94 -0.94 -7.27
CA LEU A 417 5.32 -0.42 -5.96
C LEU A 417 5.49 -1.54 -4.91
N VAL A 418 4.72 -2.65 -5.04
CA VAL A 418 4.97 -3.88 -4.27
C VAL A 418 6.37 -4.41 -4.58
N TYR A 419 6.70 -4.59 -5.86
CA TYR A 419 8.01 -5.10 -6.27
C TYR A 419 9.14 -4.16 -5.84
N ALA A 420 9.03 -2.84 -6.08
CA ALA A 420 10.06 -1.87 -5.70
C ALA A 420 10.31 -1.83 -4.18
N SER A 421 9.25 -1.83 -3.35
CA SER A 421 9.41 -1.88 -1.89
C SER A 421 9.91 -3.25 -1.39
N SER A 422 9.55 -4.35 -2.05
CA SER A 422 10.08 -5.69 -1.76
C SER A 422 11.56 -5.81 -2.10
N TRP A 423 11.98 -5.26 -3.25
CA TRP A 423 13.37 -5.25 -3.70
C TRP A 423 14.25 -4.43 -2.76
N LEU A 424 13.79 -3.23 -2.38
CA LEU A 424 14.47 -2.40 -1.38
C LEU A 424 14.61 -3.12 -0.04
N LYS A 425 13.56 -3.78 0.46
CA LYS A 425 13.63 -4.58 1.69
C LYS A 425 14.57 -5.78 1.58
N CYS A 426 14.56 -6.48 0.45
CA CYS A 426 15.34 -7.69 0.24
C CYS A 426 16.84 -7.41 0.18
N HIS A 427 17.24 -6.37 -0.57
CA HIS A 427 18.63 -6.07 -0.85
C HIS A 427 19.23 -4.97 0.02
N TYR A 428 18.45 -3.95 0.40
CA TYR A 428 18.91 -2.83 1.22
C TYR A 428 17.98 -2.58 2.42
N PRO A 429 17.80 -3.55 3.34
CA PRO A 429 16.97 -3.38 4.54
C PRO A 429 17.37 -2.19 5.42
N ASP A 430 18.62 -1.72 5.38
CA ASP A 430 19.08 -0.49 6.03
C ASP A 430 18.46 0.78 5.40
N VAL A 431 18.58 0.92 4.08
CA VAL A 431 17.96 1.98 3.27
C VAL A 431 16.44 1.95 3.45
N PHE A 432 15.83 0.78 3.34
CA PHE A 432 14.39 0.61 3.45
C PHE A 432 13.88 0.98 4.84
N CYS A 433 14.58 0.57 5.91
CA CYS A 433 14.25 0.96 7.28
C CYS A 433 14.31 2.48 7.47
N ALA A 434 15.41 3.13 7.10
CA ALA A 434 15.58 4.58 7.23
C ALA A 434 14.51 5.34 6.43
N ALA A 435 14.29 4.96 5.17
CA ALA A 435 13.29 5.59 4.31
C ALA A 435 11.85 5.41 4.82
N LEU A 436 11.49 4.20 5.30
CA LEU A 436 10.16 3.89 5.81
C LEU A 436 9.86 4.61 7.14
N LEU A 437 10.84 4.70 8.04
CA LEU A 437 10.72 5.48 9.28
C LEU A 437 10.51 6.98 8.99
N ASN A 438 11.22 7.51 8.00
CA ASN A 438 11.13 8.93 7.62
C ASN A 438 9.84 9.25 6.84
N ALA A 439 9.25 8.25 6.17
CA ALA A 439 7.96 8.38 5.48
C ALA A 439 6.73 8.21 6.38
N GLN A 440 6.90 7.90 7.68
CA GLN A 440 5.80 7.84 8.66
C GLN A 440 5.07 9.19 8.80
N PRO A 441 3.76 9.21 9.14
CA PRO A 441 2.91 8.05 9.46
C PRO A 441 2.37 7.33 8.21
N MET A 442 2.64 6.02 8.10
CA MET A 442 2.11 5.15 7.04
C MET A 442 2.24 3.65 7.36
N GLY A 443 1.49 2.80 6.67
CA GLY A 443 1.54 1.35 6.86
C GLY A 443 0.88 0.88 8.18
N PHE A 444 1.10 -0.39 8.54
CA PHE A 444 0.40 -1.02 9.67
C PHE A 444 1.24 -1.14 10.96
N TYR A 445 2.55 -0.91 10.90
CA TYR A 445 3.50 -1.25 11.97
C TYR A 445 4.10 -0.03 12.63
N ALA A 446 4.24 -0.07 13.96
CA ALA A 446 4.88 1.02 14.70
C ALA A 446 6.39 1.09 14.44
N PRO A 447 7.05 2.26 14.59
CA PRO A 447 8.49 2.43 14.39
C PRO A 447 9.36 1.38 15.07
N ALA A 448 9.03 1.00 16.31
CA ALA A 448 9.76 -0.03 17.07
C ALA A 448 9.72 -1.43 16.40
N GLN A 449 8.65 -1.75 15.66
CA GLN A 449 8.53 -3.01 14.92
C GLN A 449 9.35 -2.97 13.63
N ILE A 450 9.39 -1.82 12.94
CA ILE A 450 10.23 -1.60 11.75
C ILE A 450 11.71 -1.71 12.14
N VAL A 451 12.13 -1.04 13.22
CA VAL A 451 13.49 -1.12 13.78
C VAL A 451 13.86 -2.55 14.18
N ARG A 452 12.93 -3.29 14.80
CA ARG A 452 13.15 -4.71 15.13
C ARG A 452 13.33 -5.56 13.88
N ASP A 453 12.48 -5.37 12.86
CA ASP A 453 12.56 -6.13 11.61
C ASP A 453 13.92 -5.91 10.92
N ALA A 454 14.36 -4.66 10.79
CA ALA A 454 15.68 -4.33 10.24
C ALA A 454 16.84 -4.97 11.03
N ARG A 455 16.78 -4.94 12.37
CA ARG A 455 17.77 -5.63 13.23
C ARG A 455 17.79 -7.14 13.00
N GLU A 456 16.63 -7.76 12.80
CA GLU A 456 16.55 -9.20 12.49
C GLU A 456 17.08 -9.51 11.08
N HIS A 457 17.08 -8.55 10.15
CA HIS A 457 17.82 -8.60 8.87
C HIS A 457 19.32 -8.31 9.00
N GLY A 458 19.85 -8.15 10.21
CA GLY A 458 21.28 -7.91 10.48
C GLY A 458 21.71 -6.44 10.47
N VAL A 459 20.79 -5.50 10.21
CA VAL A 459 21.08 -4.06 10.19
C VAL A 459 21.43 -3.55 11.58
N GLU A 460 22.50 -2.78 11.69
CA GLU A 460 22.80 -2.03 12.92
C GLU A 460 21.85 -0.84 13.04
N VAL A 461 21.07 -0.76 14.12
CA VAL A 461 20.21 0.42 14.38
C VAL A 461 20.64 1.11 15.66
N ARG A 462 21.23 2.30 15.50
CA ARG A 462 21.77 3.17 16.56
C ARG A 462 20.66 4.07 17.11
N ALA A 463 20.63 4.26 18.42
CA ALA A 463 19.66 5.11 19.10
C ALA A 463 19.80 6.59 18.68
N PRO A 464 18.77 7.43 18.92
CA PRO A 464 18.93 8.87 18.82
C PRO A 464 20.08 9.36 19.69
N ASP A 465 20.80 10.40 19.25
CA ASP A 465 21.91 10.99 20.00
C ASP A 465 22.05 12.48 19.68
N VAL A 466 22.19 13.35 20.68
CA VAL A 466 22.22 14.80 20.48
C VAL A 466 23.41 15.32 19.67
N ASN A 467 24.52 14.57 19.63
CA ASN A 467 25.72 14.91 18.86
C ASN A 467 25.75 14.28 17.46
N ALA A 468 24.92 13.28 17.16
CA ALA A 468 24.97 12.54 15.89
C ALA A 468 23.66 12.53 15.09
N SER A 469 22.49 12.49 15.74
CA SER A 469 21.19 12.39 15.05
C SER A 469 20.76 13.71 14.43
N ASP A 470 20.34 13.65 13.17
CA ASP A 470 19.53 14.71 12.56
C ASP A 470 18.05 14.50 12.93
N TRP A 471 17.15 15.33 12.38
CA TRP A 471 15.71 15.21 12.60
C TRP A 471 15.15 13.88 12.07
N ASP A 472 15.34 13.62 10.78
CA ASP A 472 15.03 12.36 10.12
C ASP A 472 16.17 11.33 10.36
N CYS A 473 15.88 10.04 10.21
CA CYS A 473 16.85 8.95 10.32
C CYS A 473 17.86 9.00 9.17
N THR A 474 19.12 8.69 9.45
CA THR A 474 20.23 8.72 8.48
C THR A 474 20.95 7.38 8.39
N LEU A 475 21.79 7.21 7.37
CA LEU A 475 22.71 6.08 7.25
C LEU A 475 24.13 6.53 7.66
N GLU A 476 24.76 5.79 8.55
CA GLU A 476 26.06 6.10 9.15
C GLU A 476 27.11 5.02 8.87
N GLY A 477 28.17 5.41 8.18
CA GLY A 477 29.39 4.63 7.97
C GLY A 477 29.22 3.38 7.11
N GLU A 478 30.31 2.91 6.52
CA GLU A 478 30.41 1.49 6.16
C GLU A 478 30.71 0.71 7.45
N VAL A 479 29.88 -0.27 7.78
CA VAL A 479 30.16 -1.21 8.88
C VAL A 479 31.12 -2.25 8.33
N ASP A 480 32.42 -1.98 8.45
CA ASP A 480 33.56 -2.73 7.89
C ASP A 480 33.25 -4.17 7.44
N ALA A 481 33.26 -4.38 6.11
CA ALA A 481 33.96 -5.55 5.60
C ALA A 481 35.43 -5.44 6.06
N PRO A 482 36.05 -6.54 6.54
CA PRO A 482 37.14 -6.45 7.51
C PRO A 482 38.36 -5.66 6.99
N PRO A 483 39.03 -4.88 7.87
CA PRO A 483 40.24 -4.18 7.48
C PRO A 483 41.29 -5.17 6.99
N GLN A 484 41.87 -4.91 5.82
CA GLN A 484 42.95 -5.70 5.27
C GLN A 484 44.11 -5.69 6.27
N SER A 485 44.37 -6.85 6.89
CA SER A 485 45.44 -6.97 7.88
C SER A 485 46.79 -6.80 7.18
N PRO A 486 47.69 -5.94 7.70
CA PRO A 486 49.02 -5.79 7.12
C PRO A 486 49.78 -7.13 7.20
N SER A 487 50.47 -7.45 6.11
CA SER A 487 51.22 -8.69 5.91
C SER A 487 52.28 -8.93 7.00
N ALA A 488 52.19 -10.11 7.62
CA ALA A 488 53.28 -10.93 8.18
C ALA A 488 54.28 -10.28 9.19
N THR A 489 54.29 -10.76 10.43
CA THR A 489 55.26 -11.79 10.89
C THR A 489 55.12 -12.07 12.40
N ALA A 490 54.98 -13.35 12.77
CA ALA A 490 55.18 -13.83 14.14
C ALA A 490 55.64 -15.31 14.09
N PRO A 491 56.59 -15.74 14.95
CA PRO A 491 57.12 -17.09 14.94
C PRO A 491 56.13 -18.09 15.59
N PRO A 492 56.20 -19.39 15.23
CA PRO A 492 55.30 -20.40 15.77
C PRO A 492 55.63 -20.72 17.24
N PHE A 493 54.60 -20.72 18.09
CA PHE A 493 54.70 -21.26 19.45
C PHE A 493 54.19 -22.73 19.47
N HIS A 494 54.90 -23.60 20.18
CA HIS A 494 54.54 -25.01 20.32
C HIS A 494 53.80 -25.29 21.64
N GLY A 495 52.96 -26.34 21.61
CA GLY A 495 52.18 -26.85 22.74
C GLY A 495 50.68 -26.59 22.57
N GLY A 496 49.79 -27.53 22.83
CA GLY A 496 49.97 -28.93 23.24
C GLY A 496 48.58 -29.54 23.43
N ALA A 497 48.32 -30.71 22.86
CA ALA A 497 46.96 -31.24 22.78
C ALA A 497 46.44 -31.75 24.13
N THR A 498 45.15 -31.50 24.43
CA THR A 498 44.32 -32.46 25.17
C THR A 498 42.85 -32.34 24.79
N SER A 499 42.20 -33.48 24.56
CA SER A 499 40.82 -33.64 24.09
C SER A 499 39.85 -33.99 25.21
N VAL A 500 38.56 -33.59 25.10
CA VAL A 500 37.44 -34.33 25.72
C VAL A 500 36.19 -34.29 24.83
N ALA A 501 35.36 -35.33 24.89
CA ALA A 501 34.12 -35.53 24.13
C ALA A 501 33.01 -36.11 25.07
N GLN A 502 31.77 -36.46 24.69
CA GLN A 502 31.14 -36.64 23.38
C GLN A 502 29.60 -36.58 23.53
N ALA A 503 28.84 -35.80 22.74
CA ALA A 503 27.36 -35.88 22.74
C ALA A 503 26.67 -35.30 21.48
N VAL A 504 26.16 -36.17 20.60
CA VAL A 504 25.44 -35.87 19.33
C VAL A 504 24.61 -37.11 18.95
N PRO A 505 23.39 -37.07 18.35
CA PRO A 505 22.26 -36.13 18.44
C PRO A 505 20.91 -36.91 18.64
N PRO A 506 19.76 -36.46 18.08
CA PRO A 506 19.19 -37.27 16.99
C PRO A 506 19.01 -36.52 15.65
N ARG A 507 19.00 -37.31 14.57
CA ARG A 507 19.18 -36.92 13.16
C ARG A 507 17.99 -36.17 12.53
N PHE A 508 18.32 -35.20 11.67
CA PHE A 508 17.67 -35.04 10.36
C PHE A 508 18.72 -35.24 9.26
N LEU A 509 18.30 -35.77 8.11
CA LEU A 509 19.19 -36.17 7.00
C LEU A 509 19.66 -34.96 6.18
N PRO A 510 20.95 -34.87 5.78
CA PRO A 510 21.39 -33.96 4.74
C PRO A 510 21.22 -34.58 3.34
N CYS A 511 20.84 -33.77 2.35
CA CYS A 511 21.08 -34.10 0.95
C CYS A 511 22.56 -33.86 0.62
N GLU A 512 23.15 -34.77 -0.16
CA GLU A 512 24.51 -34.61 -0.68
C GLU A 512 24.53 -33.52 -1.77
N ALA A 513 25.40 -32.53 -1.62
CA ALA A 513 25.74 -31.58 -2.67
C ALA A 513 27.12 -31.94 -3.22
N GLY A 514 27.21 -32.20 -4.52
CA GLY A 514 28.49 -32.47 -5.18
C GLY A 514 29.38 -31.24 -5.20
N GLU A 515 30.65 -31.40 -4.85
CA GLU A 515 31.64 -30.33 -4.85
C GLU A 515 31.91 -29.84 -6.29
N GLY A 516 31.61 -28.57 -6.54
CA GLY A 516 31.81 -27.89 -7.82
C GLY A 516 32.50 -26.55 -7.58
N ASP A 517 33.83 -26.56 -7.70
CA ASP A 517 34.75 -25.49 -7.33
C ASP A 517 34.42 -24.14 -8.01
N ARG A 518 34.10 -23.10 -7.21
CA ARG A 518 33.86 -21.71 -7.67
C ARG A 518 34.32 -20.66 -6.64
N ALA A 519 35.59 -20.27 -6.77
CA ALA A 519 36.23 -19.03 -6.35
C ALA A 519 35.47 -18.10 -5.35
N GLU A 520 35.95 -18.08 -4.11
CA GLU A 520 35.44 -17.23 -3.03
C GLU A 520 35.59 -15.73 -3.32
N ARG A 521 34.50 -14.96 -3.16
CA ARG A 521 34.56 -13.51 -2.88
C ARG A 521 34.20 -13.27 -1.41
N GLY A 522 35.20 -13.37 -0.54
CA GLY A 522 34.99 -13.23 0.91
C GLY A 522 34.74 -11.78 1.34
N GLY A 523 33.52 -11.49 1.83
CA GLY A 523 33.16 -10.14 2.32
C GLY A 523 32.10 -10.07 3.45
N GLY A 524 31.53 -11.19 3.91
CA GLY A 524 30.32 -11.15 4.76
C GLY A 524 30.49 -11.03 6.29
N GLY A 525 31.71 -11.12 6.83
CA GLY A 525 31.95 -11.54 8.22
C GLY A 525 31.21 -10.81 9.37
N ALA A 526 30.87 -9.52 9.22
CA ALA A 526 30.24 -8.73 10.27
C ALA A 526 28.70 -8.86 10.28
N LEU A 527 28.03 -8.73 9.12
CA LEU A 527 26.57 -8.89 8.98
C LEU A 527 26.12 -10.29 9.42
N LEU A 528 26.93 -11.30 9.09
CA LEU A 528 26.67 -12.70 9.38
C LEU A 528 26.49 -13.06 10.85
N LYS A 529 26.98 -12.22 11.78
CA LYS A 529 26.80 -12.41 13.23
C LYS A 529 25.47 -11.82 13.76
N ARG A 530 24.80 -10.97 12.98
CA ARG A 530 23.62 -10.20 13.39
C ARG A 530 22.33 -10.70 12.73
N LEU A 531 22.43 -11.33 11.57
CA LEU A 531 21.29 -11.88 10.83
C LEU A 531 20.55 -12.94 11.66
N HIS A 532 19.25 -12.73 11.89
CA HIS A 532 18.41 -13.65 12.65
C HIS A 532 18.24 -14.98 11.89
N PRO A 533 18.21 -16.16 12.54
CA PRO A 533 18.12 -17.45 11.85
C PRO A 533 16.94 -17.59 10.86
N ARG A 534 15.82 -16.89 11.11
CA ARG A 534 14.65 -16.83 10.19
C ARG A 534 14.99 -16.30 8.79
N HIS A 535 16.06 -15.53 8.67
CA HIS A 535 16.53 -14.86 7.46
C HIS A 535 17.81 -15.44 6.88
N ALA A 536 18.28 -16.58 7.39
CA ALA A 536 19.56 -17.16 6.99
C ALA A 536 19.69 -17.41 5.47
N SER A 537 18.58 -17.67 4.76
CA SER A 537 18.54 -17.84 3.30
C SER A 537 18.63 -16.54 2.49
N MET A 538 18.52 -15.36 3.12
CA MET A 538 18.70 -14.05 2.48
C MET A 538 20.13 -13.53 2.55
N ARG A 539 21.05 -14.33 3.11
CA ARG A 539 22.46 -13.99 3.33
C ARG A 539 23.13 -13.33 2.13
N ASP A 540 22.94 -13.90 0.94
CA ASP A 540 23.60 -13.44 -0.29
C ASP A 540 22.74 -12.44 -1.08
N ALA A 541 21.48 -12.25 -0.66
CA ALA A 541 20.55 -11.28 -1.21
C ALA A 541 20.66 -9.91 -0.52
N ILE A 542 21.00 -9.87 0.78
CA ILE A 542 21.17 -8.62 1.54
C ILE A 542 22.54 -8.01 1.21
N TRP A 543 22.52 -6.79 0.66
CA TRP A 543 23.69 -6.01 0.24
C TRP A 543 23.91 -4.76 1.11
N SER A 544 23.10 -4.55 2.16
CA SER A 544 23.30 -3.50 3.16
C SER A 544 24.71 -3.51 3.76
N THR A 545 25.34 -2.35 3.84
CA THR A 545 26.63 -2.11 4.50
C THR A 545 26.58 -1.04 5.58
N HIS A 546 25.49 -0.27 5.71
CA HIS A 546 25.42 0.89 6.60
C HIS A 546 24.64 0.62 7.91
N ALA A 547 24.95 1.40 8.94
CA ALA A 547 24.13 1.47 10.15
C ALA A 547 23.00 2.52 9.97
N VAL A 548 21.80 2.24 10.49
CA VAL A 548 20.71 3.23 10.57
C VAL A 548 20.83 4.01 11.88
N ARG A 549 21.00 5.32 11.80
CA ARG A 549 20.84 6.25 12.93
C ARG A 549 19.38 6.65 13.05
N LEU A 550 18.77 6.44 14.20
CA LEU A 550 17.44 6.98 14.47
C LEU A 550 17.51 8.50 14.62
N GLY A 551 16.66 9.20 13.87
CA GLY A 551 16.53 10.66 13.96
C GLY A 551 15.80 11.11 15.22
N LEU A 552 16.01 12.37 15.62
CA LEU A 552 15.38 13.00 16.78
C LEU A 552 13.84 12.99 16.69
N ARG A 553 13.27 12.93 15.48
CA ARG A 553 11.82 12.78 15.22
C ARG A 553 11.20 11.52 15.83
N GLN A 554 12.00 10.48 16.11
CA GLN A 554 11.52 9.25 16.76
C GLN A 554 11.31 9.42 18.28
N ILE A 555 11.74 10.54 18.87
CA ILE A 555 11.58 10.85 20.29
C ILE A 555 10.16 11.35 20.55
N LYS A 556 9.37 10.55 21.27
CA LYS A 556 7.94 10.81 21.48
C LYS A 556 7.70 12.17 22.17
N GLY A 557 7.10 13.09 21.41
CA GLY A 557 6.70 14.41 21.90
C GLY A 557 7.78 15.48 21.84
N LEU A 558 8.99 15.18 21.38
CA LEU A 558 9.96 16.22 21.02
C LEU A 558 9.40 17.01 19.82
N SER A 559 9.49 18.33 19.86
CA SER A 559 9.03 19.17 18.75
C SER A 559 10.12 19.31 17.69
N GLU A 560 9.72 19.49 16.43
CA GLU A 560 10.65 19.72 15.30
C GLU A 560 11.55 20.93 15.58
N LYS A 561 10.96 22.04 16.05
CA LYS A 561 11.67 23.24 16.49
C LYS A 561 12.69 23.01 17.62
N ASP A 562 12.37 22.16 18.60
CA ASP A 562 13.33 21.83 19.67
C ASP A 562 14.50 21.01 19.11
N ALA A 563 14.24 20.10 18.17
CA ALA A 563 15.26 19.30 17.50
C ALA A 563 16.13 20.16 16.55
N GLU A 564 15.53 21.09 15.81
CA GLU A 564 16.23 22.11 15.01
C GLU A 564 17.21 22.90 15.88
N ALA A 565 16.77 23.40 17.04
CA ALA A 565 17.65 24.11 17.97
C ALA A 565 18.85 23.25 18.41
N VAL A 566 18.65 21.95 18.68
CA VAL A 566 19.74 20.99 19.00
C VAL A 566 20.70 20.77 17.83
N MET A 567 20.21 20.76 16.58
CA MET A 567 21.07 20.61 15.40
C MET A 567 21.87 21.90 15.12
N GLU A 568 21.21 23.06 15.13
CA GLU A 568 21.83 24.37 14.86
C GLU A 568 22.92 24.73 15.87
N HIS A 569 22.69 24.46 17.15
CA HIS A 569 23.60 24.88 18.23
C HIS A 569 24.63 23.80 18.63
N ARG A 570 24.69 22.67 17.91
CA ARG A 570 25.61 21.54 18.14
C ARG A 570 27.08 21.96 18.05
N GLY A 571 27.42 22.83 17.08
CA GLY A 571 28.80 23.19 16.79
C GLY A 571 29.62 21.95 16.40
N LYS A 572 30.70 21.65 17.15
CA LYS A 572 31.44 20.38 17.01
C LYS A 572 30.75 19.24 17.78
N SER A 573 30.39 19.52 19.02
CA SER A 573 29.62 18.66 19.91
C SER A 573 29.18 19.48 21.14
N TYR A 574 28.22 18.94 21.86
CA TYR A 574 27.95 19.25 23.25
C TYR A 574 28.88 18.44 24.15
N ASP A 575 29.31 19.03 25.27
CA ASP A 575 30.15 18.35 26.29
C ASP A 575 29.36 17.85 27.52
N SER A 576 28.12 18.32 27.67
CA SER A 576 27.29 18.07 28.84
C SER A 576 25.85 18.51 28.58
N VAL A 577 24.90 17.98 29.36
CA VAL A 577 23.49 18.41 29.32
C VAL A 577 23.35 19.90 29.66
N ARG A 578 24.25 20.43 30.50
CA ARG A 578 24.29 21.86 30.85
C ARG A 578 24.72 22.73 29.68
N ASP A 579 25.74 22.33 28.93
CA ASP A 579 26.19 23.03 27.73
C ASP A 579 25.12 23.02 26.63
N LEU A 580 24.49 21.86 26.40
CA LEU A 580 23.33 21.77 25.50
C LEU A 580 22.20 22.71 25.92
N TRP A 581 21.83 22.73 27.21
CA TRP A 581 20.78 23.63 27.70
C TRP A 581 21.13 25.11 27.52
N LEU A 582 22.37 25.51 27.87
CA LEU A 582 22.83 26.89 27.77
C LEU A 582 22.91 27.39 26.32
N ARG A 583 23.29 26.53 25.36
CA ARG A 583 23.36 26.90 23.93
C ARG A 583 22.00 26.91 23.26
N THR A 584 21.11 25.96 23.59
CA THR A 584 19.81 25.78 22.89
C THR A 584 18.65 26.53 23.52
N GLY A 585 18.73 26.89 24.81
CA GLY A 585 17.62 27.49 25.55
C GLY A 585 16.40 26.58 25.73
N LEU A 586 16.57 25.26 25.55
CA LEU A 586 15.46 24.30 25.62
C LEU A 586 14.74 24.32 26.97
N LYS A 587 13.44 24.02 26.91
CA LYS A 587 12.63 23.82 28.12
C LYS A 587 13.05 22.53 28.84
N PRO A 588 12.97 22.48 30.18
CA PRO A 588 13.26 21.26 30.95
C PRO A 588 12.53 20.02 30.42
N SER A 589 11.25 20.16 30.04
CA SER A 589 10.45 19.07 29.47
C SER A 589 10.96 18.52 28.13
N SER A 590 11.71 19.30 27.35
CA SER A 590 12.33 18.82 26.11
C SER A 590 13.67 18.12 26.41
N ILE A 591 14.39 18.54 27.46
CA ILE A 591 15.58 17.85 27.97
C ILE A 591 15.20 16.51 28.63
N GLU A 592 14.12 16.47 29.41
CA GLU A 592 13.55 15.24 29.97
C GLU A 592 13.22 14.22 28.87
N ARG A 593 12.59 14.66 27.77
CA ARG A 593 12.31 13.79 26.60
C ARG A 593 13.57 13.26 25.91
N LEU A 594 14.64 14.06 25.84
CA LEU A 594 15.93 13.61 25.33
C LEU A 594 16.58 12.58 26.28
N ALA A 595 16.45 12.76 27.60
CA ALA A 595 16.91 11.80 28.60
C ALA A 595 16.12 10.48 28.57
N ASP A 596 14.79 10.55 28.51
CA ASP A 596 13.89 9.38 28.44
C ASP A 596 14.14 8.54 27.17
N ALA A 597 14.58 9.18 26.09
CA ALA A 597 14.99 8.52 24.85
C ALA A 597 16.46 8.06 24.83
N ASP A 598 17.20 8.27 25.93
CA ASP A 598 18.62 7.90 26.08
C ASP A 598 19.52 8.57 25.03
N ALA A 599 19.21 9.81 24.66
CA ALA A 599 19.87 10.57 23.59
C ALA A 599 21.18 11.26 24.01
N PHE A 600 21.62 11.05 25.25
CA PHE A 600 22.82 11.68 25.83
C PHE A 600 24.02 10.73 25.94
N ARG A 601 24.00 9.59 25.23
CA ARG A 601 25.06 8.55 25.29
C ARG A 601 26.44 9.00 24.86
N SER A 602 26.55 10.09 24.10
CA SER A 602 27.82 10.67 23.64
C SER A 602 28.40 11.74 24.58
N LEU A 603 27.75 12.02 25.72
CA LEU A 603 28.18 12.99 26.74
C LEU A 603 28.92 12.33 27.92
#